data_AF-A0A954CEZ4-F1
#
_entry.id   AF-A0A954CEZ4-F1
#
_cell.length_a   1.000
_cell.length_b   1.000
_cell.length_c   1.000
_cell.angle_alpha   90.00
_cell.angle_beta   90.00
_cell.angle_gamma   90.00
#
_symmetry.space_group_name_H-M   'P 1'
#
loop_
_entity.id
_entity.type
_entity.pdbx_description
1 polymer ?
#
loop_
_entity_poly.entity_id
_entity_poly.type
_entity_poly.pdbx_seq_one_letter_code
_entity_poly.pdbx_strand_id
1 'polypeptide(L)' 'HVTSSYYSPNLGRPIALALVKQGRSRMGETLYVATATGSTVPVTVANPVFYDPEGKRLDG' A
#
# COMPACT_ATOMS: atom_id res chain seq x y z
N HIS A 1 -8.81 4.19 -6.10
CA HIS A 1 -9.68 3.19 -5.47
C HIS A 1 -8.83 2.07 -4.90
N VAL A 2 -9.05 1.67 -3.65
CA VAL A 2 -8.34 0.53 -3.02
C VAL A 2 -8.92 -0.76 -3.56
N THR A 3 -8.08 -1.65 -4.08
CA THR A 3 -8.50 -2.95 -4.66
C THR A 3 -8.26 -4.10 -3.70
N SER A 4 -7.27 -3.98 -2.81
CA SER A 4 -6.92 -5.01 -1.82
C SER A 4 -6.32 -4.36 -0.59
N SER A 5 -6.61 -4.89 0.60
CA SER A 5 -6.17 -4.33 1.88
C SER A 5 -6.01 -5.43 2.93
N TYR A 6 -4.87 -5.46 3.63
CA TYR A 6 -4.54 -6.50 4.60
C TYR A 6 -3.66 -5.95 5.73
N TYR A 7 -3.68 -6.61 6.87
CA TYR A 7 -2.56 -6.53 7.81
C TYR A 7 -1.45 -7.49 7.34
N SER A 8 -0.25 -6.99 7.10
CA SER A 8 0.89 -7.83 6.72
C SER A 8 1.70 -8.22 7.95
N PRO A 9 1.67 -9.49 8.40
CA PRO A 9 2.50 -9.93 9.53
C PRO A 9 4.00 -9.85 9.20
N ASN A 10 4.39 -10.12 7.95
CA ASN A 10 5.78 -10.04 7.51
C ASN A 10 6.35 -8.60 7.57
N LEU A 11 5.48 -7.60 7.52
CA LEU A 11 5.85 -6.17 7.57
C LEU A 11 5.44 -5.48 8.88
N GLY A 12 4.73 -6.16 9.77
CA GLY A 12 4.22 -5.61 11.04
C GLY A 12 3.28 -4.41 10.89
N ARG A 13 2.62 -4.23 9.74
CA ARG A 13 1.77 -3.05 9.47
C ARG A 13 0.64 -3.32 8.46
N PRO A 14 -0.43 -2.51 8.46
CA PRO A 14 -1.41 -2.49 7.38
C PRO A 14 -0.79 -2.11 6.03
N ILE A 15 -1.26 -2.74 4.96
CA ILE A 15 -0.89 -2.47 3.57
C ILE A 15 -2.14 -2.49 2.68
N ALA A 16 -2.09 -1.76 1.57
CA ALA A 16 -3.15 -1.78 0.57
C ALA A 16 -2.58 -1.58 -0.84
N LEU A 17 -3.24 -2.21 -1.81
CA LEU A 17 -3.05 -1.94 -3.23
C LEU A 17 -4.22 -1.10 -3.75
N ALA A 18 -3.93 -0.17 -4.65
CA ALA A 18 -4.92 0.77 -5.16
C ALA A 18 -4.63 1.19 -6.60
N LEU A 19 -5.69 1.40 -7.37
CA LEU A 19 -5.63 2.12 -8.64
C LEU A 19 -5.72 3.63 -8.36
N VAL A 20 -4.61 4.34 -8.56
CA VAL A 20 -4.49 5.78 -8.31
C VAL A 20 -4.19 6.48 -9.64
N LYS A 21 -4.98 7.50 -9.98
CA LYS A 21 -4.71 8.34 -11.16
C LYS A 21 -3.32 8.96 -11.02
N GLN A 22 -2.49 8.73 -12.04
CA GLN A 22 -1.07 9.13 -12.05
C GLN A 22 -0.29 8.62 -10.82
N GLY A 23 -0.64 7.44 -10.27
CA GLY A 23 -0.08 6.96 -9.00
C GLY A 23 1.44 6.92 -8.95
N ARG A 24 2.11 6.54 -10.05
CA ARG A 24 3.59 6.47 -10.13
C ARG A 24 4.27 7.83 -9.91
N SER A 25 3.66 8.94 -10.33
CA SER A 25 4.23 10.28 -10.12
C SER A 25 3.92 10.88 -8.75
N ARG A 26 3.17 10.16 -7.91
CA ARG A 26 2.67 10.61 -6.61
C ARG A 26 3.34 9.89 -5.44
N MET A 27 4.46 9.22 -5.69
CA MET A 27 5.21 8.50 -4.65
C MET A 27 5.57 9.44 -3.49
N GLY A 28 5.34 9.00 -2.26
CA GLY A 28 5.54 9.79 -1.05
C GLY A 28 4.38 10.73 -0.70
N GLU A 29 3.42 10.96 -1.60
CA GLU A 29 2.25 11.79 -1.32
C GLU A 29 1.35 11.14 -0.26
N THR A 30 0.82 11.95 0.65
CA THR A 30 -0.24 11.52 1.58
C THR A 30 -1.61 11.65 0.91
N LEU A 31 -2.36 10.55 0.89
CA LEU A 31 -3.76 10.49 0.49
C LEU A 31 -4.64 10.16 1.68
N TYR A 32 -5.93 10.41 1.54
CA TYR A 32 -6.92 10.09 2.56
C TYR A 32 -7.88 9.04 2.02
N VAL A 33 -8.01 7.92 2.75
CA VAL A 33 -8.84 6.76 2.36
C VAL A 33 -10.00 6.62 3.33
N ALA A 34 -11.22 6.56 2.81
CA ALA A 34 -12.40 6.20 3.58
C ALA A 34 -12.38 4.71 3.91
N THR A 35 -12.59 4.37 5.18
CA THR A 35 -12.70 3.00 5.68
C THR A 35 -14.15 2.53 5.63
N ALA A 36 -14.37 1.22 5.78
CA ALA A 36 -15.72 0.65 5.86
C ALA A 36 -16.54 1.18 7.04
N THR A 37 -15.88 1.68 8.09
CA THR A 37 -16.53 2.29 9.26
C THR A 37 -16.83 3.78 9.07
N GLY A 38 -16.60 4.33 7.87
CA GLY A 38 -16.84 5.75 7.56
C GLY A 38 -15.78 6.71 8.09
N SER A 39 -14.74 6.21 8.76
CA SER A 39 -13.60 7.04 9.16
C SER A 39 -12.65 7.26 7.98
N THR A 40 -11.89 8.34 8.01
CA THR A 40 -10.88 8.62 7.00
C THR A 40 -9.49 8.45 7.61
N VAL A 41 -8.62 7.71 6.94
CA VAL A 41 -7.25 7.45 7.41
C VAL A 41 -6.23 8.01 6.41
N PRO A 42 -5.16 8.69 6.87
CA PRO A 42 -4.06 9.09 6.01
C PRO A 42 -3.23 7.86 5.60
N VAL A 43 -2.82 7.82 4.34
CA VAL A 43 -1.96 6.78 3.78
C VAL A 43 -0.89 7.41 2.89
N THR A 44 0.27 6.78 2.80
CA THR A 44 1.35 7.24 1.91
C THR A 44 1.35 6.40 0.63
N VAL A 45 1.38 7.05 -0.54
CA VAL A 45 1.61 6.36 -1.81
C VAL A 45 3.02 5.80 -1.81
N ALA A 46 3.15 4.48 -1.88
CA ALA A 46 4.42 3.77 -1.85
C ALA A 46 4.60 2.89 -3.09
N ASN A 47 5.81 2.33 -3.25
CA ASN A 47 6.08 1.34 -4.29
C ASN A 47 5.11 0.15 -4.14
N PRO A 48 4.43 -0.29 -5.22
CA PRO A 48 3.54 -1.45 -5.16
C PRO A 48 4.25 -2.75 -4.75
N VAL A 49 5.58 -2.84 -4.93
CA VAL A 49 6.40 -3.94 -4.41
C VAL A 49 7.00 -3.51 -3.08
N PHE A 50 6.34 -3.89 -2.00
CA PHE A 50 6.66 -3.47 -0.62
C PHE A 50 7.33 -4.55 0.23
N TYR A 51 7.43 -5.78 -0.28
CA TYR A 51 8.08 -6.91 0.38
C TYR A 51 9.01 -7.58 -0.62
N ASP A 52 10.26 -7.80 -0.21
CA ASP A 52 11.34 -8.37 -1.03
C ASP A 52 11.42 -7.81 -2.47
N PRO A 53 11.61 -6.49 -2.65
CA PRO A 53 11.65 -5.88 -3.98
C PRO A 53 12.80 -6.37 -4.86
N GLU A 54 13.86 -6.91 -4.25
CA GLU A 54 15.03 -7.45 -4.94
C GLU A 54 14.93 -8.96 -5.19
N GLY A 55 13.87 -9.62 -4.69
CA GLY A 55 13.65 -11.06 -4.89
C GLY A 55 14.69 -11.96 -4.21
N LYS A 56 15.32 -11.51 -3.11
CA LYS A 56 16.39 -12.25 -2.42
C LYS A 56 15.92 -13.58 -1.83
N ARG A 57 14.62 -13.76 -1.65
CA ARG A 57 14.02 -14.95 -1.04
C ARG A 57 13.35 -15.86 -2.06
N LEU A 58 13.56 -15.62 -3.36
CA LEU A 58 12.91 -16.37 -4.43
C LEU A 58 13.31 -17.85 -4.45
N ASP A 59 14.58 -18.15 -4.17
CA ASP A 59 15.16 -19.50 -4.35
C ASP A 59 15.31 -20.33 -3.06
N GLY A 60 14.99 -19.77 -1.88
CA GLY A 60 15.02 -20.48 -0.58
C GLY A 60 16.30 -20.31 0.22
#